data_AF-A0A7H8R9Y2-F1
#
_entry.id   AF-A0A7H8R9Y2-F1
#
_cell.length_a   1.000
_cell.length_b   1.000
_cell.length_c   1.000
_cell.angle_alpha   90.00
_cell.angle_beta   90.00
_cell.angle_gamma   90.00
#
_symmetry.space_group_name_H-M   'P 1'
#
loop_
_entity.id
_entity.type
_entity.pdbx_description
1 polymer ?
#
loop_
_entity_poly.entity_id
_entity_poly.type
_entity_poly.pdbx_seq_one_letter_code
_entity_poly.pdbx_strand_id
1 'polypeptide(L)'
;MQWPQPPRPVNRRRIPAPPLAPLAPLAPLAPLAPLAPLSSNIPQLLVMGTEKRIYRTKNELDERGKIPINYHDILEHRLVIACGPRFKDRRHGPKQRTMEDIRSTSNQRKAQKVYLDILDEDPNIFLPFILQVSEYTCISFNVSQFCQHHQKAAPIRLSIEAKNLLDDIATRRNLLQAPSYKKLVDFFFPRPKPVTTADSDKHWAYSAASLRAIQNFFGDGIYNLIQYGPIRMQEKTPLTTECVRMKLPTKDSQDAFLILDVKLDKELISDLFPRLSDKLFSLLQEHPSDSHTGSSAVNARPECLDNAYFSLHGASIAGVTSNFCLSICQAIEKNQLRKWEKDNMLHDTTDSVTMQVYRTQPHHGTIHLRLSFLESIDILKDLFVPDV
;
A
#
# COMPACT_ATOMS: atom_id res chain seq x y z
N MET A 1 -43.03 41.68 45.98
CA MET A 1 -42.79 41.94 44.55
C MET A 1 -43.51 40.87 43.75
N GLN A 2 -44.69 41.19 43.20
CA GLN A 2 -45.51 40.29 42.40
C GLN A 2 -45.34 40.63 40.92
N TRP A 3 -45.05 39.61 40.11
CA TRP A 3 -44.88 39.72 38.67
C TRP A 3 -46.24 39.85 37.96
N PRO A 4 -46.35 40.65 36.87
CA PRO A 4 -47.61 40.88 36.18
C PRO A 4 -48.01 39.68 35.29
N GLN A 5 -49.31 39.39 35.28
CA GLN A 5 -49.94 38.34 34.47
C GLN A 5 -50.06 38.74 32.99
N PRO A 6 -49.93 37.79 32.05
CA PRO A 6 -50.07 38.04 30.61
C PRO A 6 -51.54 38.18 30.16
N PRO A 7 -51.80 38.91 29.06
CA PRO A 7 -53.15 39.20 28.59
C PRO A 7 -53.81 38.00 27.86
N ARG A 8 -55.13 37.90 28.01
CA ARG A 8 -55.98 36.87 27.39
C ARG A 8 -56.12 37.06 25.86
N PRO A 9 -56.26 35.96 25.09
CA PRO A 9 -56.37 36.01 23.64
C PRO A 9 -57.74 36.52 23.15
N VAL A 10 -57.69 37.39 22.15
CA VAL A 10 -58.84 38.01 21.47
C VAL A 10 -59.41 37.06 20.41
N ASN A 11 -60.72 36.82 20.50
CA ASN A 11 -61.53 36.05 19.54
C ASN A 11 -61.50 36.66 18.14
N ARG A 12 -60.88 35.96 17.17
CA ARG A 12 -60.96 36.32 15.74
C ARG A 12 -62.30 35.88 15.15
N ARG A 13 -63.06 36.87 14.67
CA ARG A 13 -64.31 36.71 13.93
C ARG A 13 -64.06 36.02 12.59
N ARG A 14 -64.98 35.11 12.23
CA ARG A 14 -65.07 34.39 10.95
C ARG A 14 -65.35 35.38 9.80
N ILE A 15 -64.60 35.25 8.72
CA ILE A 15 -64.84 35.92 7.43
C ILE A 15 -65.73 34.99 6.59
N PRO A 16 -66.82 35.48 5.97
CA PRO A 16 -67.66 34.69 5.09
C PRO A 16 -67.03 34.49 3.71
N ALA A 17 -67.18 33.28 3.16
CA ALA A 17 -66.71 32.91 1.84
C ALA A 17 -67.58 33.51 0.72
N PRO A 18 -67.00 33.92 -0.43
CA PRO A 18 -67.74 34.43 -1.58
C PRO A 18 -68.45 33.30 -2.38
N PRO A 19 -69.52 33.64 -3.12
CA PRO A 19 -70.35 32.66 -3.82
C PRO A 19 -69.70 32.13 -5.11
N LEU A 20 -69.98 30.85 -5.40
CA LEU A 20 -69.56 30.13 -6.59
C LEU A 20 -70.30 30.63 -7.84
N ALA A 21 -69.54 30.96 -8.89
CA ALA A 21 -70.05 31.27 -10.22
C ALA A 21 -70.28 29.98 -11.04
N PRO A 22 -71.23 29.97 -11.99
CA PRO A 22 -71.61 28.78 -12.75
C PRO A 22 -70.60 28.39 -13.84
N LEU A 23 -70.43 27.08 -14.00
CA LEU A 23 -69.57 26.41 -14.98
C LEU A 23 -70.09 26.60 -16.41
N ALA A 24 -69.22 27.10 -17.30
CA ALA A 24 -69.42 27.08 -18.75
C ALA A 24 -68.88 25.76 -19.36
N PRO A 25 -69.46 25.27 -20.48
CA PRO A 25 -69.13 23.97 -21.05
C PRO A 25 -67.76 23.95 -21.76
N LEU A 26 -67.06 22.83 -21.57
CA LEU A 26 -65.74 22.49 -22.12
C LEU A 26 -65.77 22.36 -23.65
N ALA A 27 -64.89 23.09 -24.33
CA ALA A 27 -64.49 22.81 -25.70
C ALA A 27 -63.45 21.66 -25.73
N PRO A 28 -63.41 20.82 -26.78
CA PRO A 28 -62.46 19.72 -26.87
C PRO A 28 -61.02 20.22 -27.12
N LEU A 29 -60.11 19.77 -26.26
CA LEU A 29 -58.67 20.00 -26.30
C LEU A 29 -58.03 19.29 -27.50
N ALA A 30 -57.20 20.02 -28.25
CA ALA A 30 -56.24 19.47 -29.19
C ALA A 30 -55.15 18.65 -28.46
N PRO A 31 -54.58 17.60 -29.08
CA PRO A 31 -53.57 16.77 -28.44
C PRO A 31 -52.26 17.55 -28.24
N LEU A 32 -51.87 17.69 -26.97
CA LEU A 32 -50.57 18.20 -26.53
C LEU A 32 -49.46 17.24 -26.95
N ALA A 33 -48.42 17.78 -27.58
CA ALA A 33 -47.17 17.10 -27.86
C ALA A 33 -46.49 16.63 -26.54
N PRO A 34 -45.75 15.50 -26.56
CA PRO A 34 -45.09 14.99 -25.37
C PRO A 34 -43.97 15.94 -24.92
N LEU A 35 -44.09 16.44 -23.68
CA LEU A 35 -43.01 17.13 -22.99
C LEU A 35 -41.82 16.19 -22.84
N ALA A 36 -40.69 16.58 -23.42
CA ALA A 36 -39.40 15.94 -23.20
C ALA A 36 -39.03 15.97 -21.71
N PRO A 37 -38.39 14.93 -21.16
CA PRO A 37 -37.98 14.90 -19.77
C PRO A 37 -36.88 15.95 -19.54
N LEU A 38 -37.11 16.87 -18.59
CA LEU A 38 -36.08 17.73 -18.03
C LEU A 38 -34.97 16.87 -17.41
N SER A 39 -33.89 16.75 -18.18
CA SER A 39 -32.65 16.07 -17.87
C SER A 39 -31.97 16.62 -16.60
N SER A 40 -31.89 15.78 -15.56
CA SER A 40 -30.70 15.34 -14.81
C SER A 40 -29.46 16.25 -14.57
N ASN A 41 -29.51 17.57 -14.71
CA ASN A 41 -28.30 18.41 -14.64
C ASN A 41 -27.96 19.01 -13.26
N ILE A 42 -28.79 18.84 -12.24
CA ILE A 42 -28.54 19.37 -10.89
C ILE A 42 -27.40 18.63 -10.12
N PRO A 43 -27.21 17.29 -10.25
CA PRO A 43 -26.14 16.59 -9.53
C PRO A 43 -24.72 16.98 -9.97
N GLN A 44 -24.51 17.31 -11.26
CA GLN A 44 -23.16 17.53 -11.80
C GLN A 44 -22.52 18.85 -11.33
N LEU A 45 -23.31 19.90 -11.14
CA LEU A 45 -22.80 21.22 -10.72
C LEU A 45 -22.32 21.23 -9.25
N LEU A 46 -22.99 20.47 -8.38
CA LEU A 46 -22.59 20.27 -6.97
C LEU A 46 -21.30 19.45 -6.84
N VAL A 47 -21.08 18.49 -7.75
CA VAL A 47 -19.87 17.66 -7.80
C VAL A 47 -18.65 18.50 -8.17
N MET A 48 -18.75 19.36 -9.21
CA MET A 48 -17.63 20.21 -9.64
C MET A 48 -17.17 21.23 -8.57
N GLY A 49 -18.10 21.80 -7.81
CA GLY A 49 -17.75 22.73 -6.72
C GLY A 49 -17.09 22.04 -5.52
N THR A 50 -17.41 20.77 -5.28
CA THR A 50 -16.83 19.99 -4.19
C THR A 50 -15.44 19.48 -4.54
N GLU A 51 -15.27 19.00 -5.77
CA GLU A 51 -13.97 18.58 -6.31
C GLU A 51 -12.93 19.70 -6.24
N LYS A 52 -13.27 20.91 -6.71
CA LYS A 52 -12.37 22.08 -6.63
C LYS A 52 -11.93 22.38 -5.19
N ARG A 53 -12.82 22.22 -4.21
CA ARG A 53 -12.49 22.44 -2.78
C ARG A 53 -11.54 21.37 -2.26
N ILE A 54 -11.77 20.11 -2.60
CA ILE A 54 -10.90 18.98 -2.24
C ILE A 54 -9.48 19.24 -2.75
N TYR A 55 -9.30 19.57 -4.03
CA TYR A 55 -7.98 19.83 -4.59
C TYR A 55 -7.31 21.08 -4.05
N ARG A 56 -8.08 22.13 -3.74
CA ARG A 56 -7.54 23.31 -3.04
C ARG A 56 -6.96 22.94 -1.68
N THR A 57 -7.68 22.14 -0.89
CA THR A 57 -7.19 21.65 0.40
C THR A 57 -6.01 20.70 0.24
N LYS A 58 -6.01 19.86 -0.80
CA LYS A 58 -4.85 19.02 -1.13
C LYS A 58 -3.59 19.85 -1.33
N ASN A 59 -3.67 20.89 -2.16
CA ASN A 59 -2.52 21.75 -2.45
C ASN A 59 -2.06 22.48 -1.18
N GLU A 60 -3.00 22.97 -0.35
CA GLU A 60 -2.66 23.60 0.93
C GLU A 60 -1.94 22.62 1.88
N LEU A 61 -2.38 21.37 1.97
CA LEU A 61 -1.74 20.35 2.80
C LEU A 61 -0.34 20.00 2.28
N ASP A 62 -0.17 19.91 0.97
CA ASP A 62 1.10 19.57 0.32
C ASP A 62 2.13 20.70 0.45
N GLU A 63 1.72 21.95 0.21
CA GLU A 63 2.56 23.15 0.36
C GLU A 63 3.05 23.35 1.80
N ARG A 64 2.17 23.08 2.79
CA ARG A 64 2.50 23.31 4.20
C ARG A 64 3.14 22.11 4.88
N GLY A 65 2.94 20.90 4.33
CA GLY A 65 3.30 19.64 4.97
C GLY A 65 2.64 19.40 6.34
N LYS A 66 1.60 20.16 6.70
CA LYS A 66 0.91 20.04 8.00
C LYS A 66 -0.57 20.33 7.88
N ILE A 67 -1.35 19.83 8.83
CA ILE A 67 -2.80 20.03 8.88
C ILE A 67 -3.10 21.36 9.60
N PRO A 68 -3.69 22.37 8.91
CA PRO A 68 -4.06 23.64 9.52
C PRO A 68 -4.99 23.50 10.73
N ILE A 69 -4.81 24.34 11.74
CA ILE A 69 -5.52 24.27 13.04
C ILE A 69 -7.04 24.37 12.88
N ASN A 70 -7.52 25.17 11.93
CA ASN A 70 -8.93 25.32 11.60
C ASN A 70 -9.60 24.02 11.12
N TYR A 71 -8.82 22.99 10.79
CA TYR A 71 -9.33 21.68 10.42
C TYR A 71 -9.31 20.65 11.56
N HIS A 72 -8.74 20.95 12.72
CA HIS A 72 -8.51 19.94 13.78
C HIS A 72 -9.81 19.32 14.30
N ASP A 73 -10.80 20.14 14.65
CA ASP A 73 -12.09 19.64 15.15
C ASP A 73 -12.85 18.83 14.09
N ILE A 74 -12.80 19.29 12.83
CA ILE A 74 -13.46 18.63 11.70
C ILE A 74 -12.78 17.29 11.40
N LEU A 75 -11.44 17.28 11.41
CA LEU A 75 -10.64 16.09 11.22
C LEU A 75 -10.94 15.07 12.30
N GLU A 76 -10.88 15.47 13.57
CA GLU A 76 -11.14 14.59 14.70
C GLU A 76 -12.53 13.95 14.58
N HIS A 77 -13.55 14.76 14.31
CA HIS A 77 -14.92 14.26 14.16
C HIS A 77 -15.06 13.25 13.02
N ARG A 78 -14.54 13.59 11.83
CA ARG A 78 -14.73 12.76 10.63
C ARG A 78 -13.81 11.55 10.59
N LEU A 79 -12.64 11.63 11.23
CA LEU A 79 -11.75 10.48 11.41
C LEU A 79 -12.40 9.43 12.32
N VAL A 80 -13.14 9.85 13.36
CA VAL A 80 -13.94 8.92 14.18
C VAL A 80 -15.03 8.24 13.35
N ILE A 81 -15.67 8.95 12.41
CA ILE A 81 -16.68 8.34 11.53
C ILE A 81 -16.05 7.36 10.55
N ALA A 82 -14.95 7.74 9.90
CA ALA A 82 -14.26 6.89 8.93
C ALA A 82 -13.65 5.64 9.58
N CYS A 83 -12.89 5.84 10.66
CA CYS A 83 -12.07 4.80 11.28
C CYS A 83 -12.70 4.13 12.51
N GLY A 84 -13.81 4.66 13.02
CA GLY A 84 -14.51 4.08 14.15
C GLY A 84 -15.06 2.68 13.88
N PRO A 85 -15.46 1.94 14.93
CA PRO A 85 -16.09 0.64 14.75
C PRO A 85 -17.31 0.79 13.85
N ARG A 86 -17.45 -0.11 12.87
CA ARG A 86 -18.65 -0.15 12.01
C ARG A 86 -19.88 -0.12 12.91
N PHE A 87 -20.83 0.75 12.58
CA PHE A 87 -22.12 0.82 13.28
C PHE A 87 -22.90 -0.48 13.05
N LYS A 88 -22.47 -1.59 13.68
CA LYS A 88 -23.29 -2.79 13.81
C LYS A 88 -24.61 -2.35 14.44
N ASP A 89 -25.69 -3.04 14.11
CA ASP A 89 -26.97 -2.87 14.78
C ASP A 89 -26.81 -3.27 16.24
N ARG A 90 -26.29 -2.32 17.01
CA ARG A 90 -26.36 -2.26 18.44
C ARG A 90 -27.85 -2.33 18.72
N ARG A 91 -28.34 -3.55 19.02
CA ARG A 91 -29.62 -3.82 19.66
C ARG A 91 -29.56 -3.14 21.02
N HIS A 92 -29.71 -1.83 21.01
CA HIS A 92 -29.84 -1.03 22.20
C HIS A 92 -31.26 -1.23 22.70
N GLY A 93 -31.37 -1.48 24.01
CA GLY A 93 -32.63 -1.74 24.68
C GLY A 93 -33.66 -0.61 24.47
N PRO A 94 -34.86 -0.76 25.04
CA PRO A 94 -36.07 -0.02 24.66
C PRO A 94 -36.06 1.44 25.15
N LYS A 95 -35.10 2.25 24.70
CA LYS A 95 -35.16 3.71 24.78
C LYS A 95 -35.69 4.21 23.45
N GLN A 96 -36.82 4.93 23.49
CA GLN A 96 -37.36 5.65 22.34
C GLN A 96 -36.28 6.59 21.80
N ARG A 97 -35.80 6.34 20.59
CA ARG A 97 -34.90 7.26 19.88
C ARG A 97 -35.73 8.37 19.28
N THR A 98 -35.19 9.58 19.28
CA THR A 98 -35.79 10.66 18.49
C THR A 98 -35.58 10.37 16.99
N MET A 99 -36.44 10.89 16.14
CA MET A 99 -36.28 10.78 14.68
C MET A 99 -34.96 11.42 14.21
N GLU A 100 -34.45 12.40 14.96
CA GLU A 100 -33.19 13.08 14.69
C GLU A 100 -31.99 12.16 14.93
N ASP A 101 -31.98 11.41 16.04
CA ASP A 101 -30.93 10.42 16.34
C ASP A 101 -30.85 9.32 15.26
N ILE A 102 -32.01 8.88 14.76
CA ILE A 102 -32.11 7.86 13.72
C ILE A 102 -31.51 8.39 12.41
N ARG A 103 -31.86 9.62 12.02
CA ARG A 103 -31.32 10.26 10.81
C ARG A 103 -29.82 10.49 10.91
N SER A 104 -29.35 11.01 12.05
CA SER A 104 -27.92 11.22 12.30
C SER A 104 -27.11 9.93 12.18
N THR A 105 -27.58 8.84 12.80
CA THR A 105 -26.92 7.53 12.72
C THR A 105 -26.91 6.99 11.28
N SER A 106 -28.00 7.18 10.53
CA SER A 106 -28.09 6.77 9.12
C SER A 106 -27.09 7.53 8.25
N ASN A 107 -26.99 8.85 8.45
CA ASN A 107 -26.05 9.71 7.74
C ASN A 107 -24.60 9.31 8.04
N GLN A 108 -24.25 9.05 9.31
CA GLN A 108 -22.92 8.61 9.70
C GLN A 108 -22.55 7.26 9.09
N ARG A 109 -23.46 6.30 9.04
CA ARG A 109 -23.25 5.01 8.35
C ARG A 109 -22.91 5.20 6.87
N LYS A 110 -23.67 6.08 6.20
CA LYS A 110 -23.45 6.38 4.78
C LYS A 110 -22.13 7.11 4.56
N ALA A 111 -21.81 8.09 5.39
CA ALA A 111 -20.55 8.82 5.36
C ALA A 111 -19.34 7.91 5.62
N GLN A 112 -19.43 7.03 6.61
CA GLN A 112 -18.38 6.04 6.89
C GLN A 112 -18.10 5.18 5.66
N LYS A 113 -19.15 4.68 4.99
CA LYS A 113 -18.97 3.91 3.74
C LYS A 113 -18.24 4.75 2.68
N VAL A 114 -18.71 5.96 2.40
CA VAL A 114 -18.10 6.84 1.38
C VAL A 114 -16.64 7.15 1.70
N TYR A 115 -16.31 7.47 2.94
CA TYR A 115 -14.92 7.75 3.35
C TYR A 115 -14.02 6.52 3.16
N LEU A 116 -14.48 5.33 3.54
CA LEU A 116 -13.70 4.10 3.37
C LEU A 116 -13.55 3.73 1.89
N ASP A 117 -14.60 3.88 1.08
CA ASP A 117 -14.52 3.64 -0.36
C ASP A 117 -13.48 4.61 -1.00
N ILE A 118 -13.43 5.87 -0.57
CA ILE A 118 -12.41 6.84 -1.01
C ILE A 118 -11.00 6.46 -0.53
N LEU A 119 -10.84 6.00 0.71
CA LEU A 119 -9.57 5.50 1.24
C LEU A 119 -9.07 4.26 0.47
N ASP A 120 -9.98 3.45 -0.05
CA ASP A 120 -9.65 2.26 -0.82
C ASP A 120 -9.29 2.57 -2.27
N GLU A 121 -10.00 3.51 -2.91
CA GLU A 121 -9.81 3.87 -4.33
C GLU A 121 -8.64 4.84 -4.58
N ASP A 122 -8.51 5.92 -3.81
CA ASP A 122 -7.36 6.84 -3.88
C ASP A 122 -7.03 7.41 -2.48
N PRO A 123 -6.11 6.77 -1.73
CA PRO A 123 -5.74 7.24 -0.41
C PRO A 123 -5.12 8.66 -0.41
N ASN A 124 -4.55 9.13 -1.53
CA ASN A 124 -3.92 10.46 -1.60
C ASN A 124 -4.92 11.60 -1.47
N ILE A 125 -6.17 11.39 -1.90
CA ILE A 125 -7.23 12.39 -1.78
C ILE A 125 -8.06 12.22 -0.51
N PHE A 126 -7.88 11.12 0.23
CA PHE A 126 -8.67 10.82 1.42
C PHE A 126 -8.62 11.95 2.45
N LEU A 127 -7.43 12.40 2.84
CA LEU A 127 -7.31 13.44 3.87
C LEU A 127 -7.97 14.77 3.42
N PRO A 128 -7.68 15.33 2.23
CA PRO A 128 -8.43 16.47 1.70
C PRO A 128 -9.94 16.23 1.61
N PHE A 129 -10.36 15.02 1.23
CA PHE A 129 -11.76 14.63 1.11
C PHE A 129 -12.48 14.71 2.44
N ILE A 130 -11.97 14.04 3.48
CA ILE A 130 -12.61 14.07 4.80
C ILE A 130 -12.61 15.46 5.40
N LEU A 131 -11.66 16.34 5.05
CA LEU A 131 -11.67 17.74 5.51
C LEU A 131 -12.76 18.57 4.82
N GLN A 132 -13.05 18.32 3.54
CA GLN A 132 -13.97 19.15 2.75
C GLN A 132 -15.39 18.60 2.64
N VAL A 133 -15.56 17.27 2.65
CA VAL A 133 -16.86 16.62 2.44
C VAL A 133 -17.49 16.27 3.78
N SER A 134 -18.65 16.84 4.06
CA SER A 134 -19.42 16.56 5.27
C SER A 134 -20.24 15.28 5.16
N GLU A 135 -20.68 14.74 6.30
CA GLU A 135 -21.58 13.57 6.34
C GLU A 135 -22.85 13.76 5.51
N TYR A 136 -23.43 14.96 5.54
CA TYR A 136 -24.62 15.29 4.76
C TYR A 136 -24.33 15.23 3.25
N THR A 137 -23.16 15.70 2.83
CA THR A 137 -22.74 15.64 1.43
C THR A 137 -22.55 14.19 0.97
N CYS A 138 -22.03 13.32 1.85
CA CYS A 138 -21.85 11.89 1.57
C CYS A 138 -23.16 11.13 1.26
N ILE A 139 -24.33 11.65 1.64
CA ILE A 139 -25.62 11.01 1.37
C ILE A 139 -25.87 10.85 -0.13
N SER A 140 -25.55 11.90 -0.89
CA SER A 140 -25.74 11.96 -2.34
C SER A 140 -24.44 11.77 -3.13
N PHE A 141 -23.32 11.56 -2.44
CA PHE A 141 -22.02 11.43 -3.07
C PHE A 141 -21.87 10.08 -3.78
N ASN A 142 -21.47 10.11 -5.04
CA ASN A 142 -21.19 8.92 -5.84
C ASN A 142 -19.67 8.75 -5.99
N VAL A 143 -19.12 7.79 -5.23
CA VAL A 143 -17.67 7.50 -5.23
C VAL A 143 -17.19 7.05 -6.60
N SER A 144 -17.88 6.09 -7.24
CA SER A 144 -17.48 5.59 -8.56
C SER A 144 -17.46 6.69 -9.61
N GLN A 145 -18.45 7.58 -9.62
CA GLN A 145 -18.46 8.73 -10.53
C GLN A 145 -17.32 9.69 -10.22
N PHE A 146 -17.07 10.02 -8.95
CA PHE A 146 -15.92 10.86 -8.58
C PHE A 146 -14.60 10.23 -9.01
N CYS A 147 -14.39 8.94 -8.72
CA CYS A 147 -13.20 8.16 -9.05
C CYS A 147 -12.94 8.05 -10.56
N GLN A 148 -13.98 8.14 -11.39
CA GLN A 148 -13.85 8.16 -12.86
C GLN A 148 -13.37 9.51 -13.42
N HIS A 149 -13.68 10.62 -12.76
CA HIS A 149 -13.46 11.96 -13.30
C HIS A 149 -12.28 12.68 -12.64
N HIS A 150 -11.98 12.37 -11.38
CA HIS A 150 -10.90 13.03 -10.67
C HIS A 150 -9.53 12.60 -11.21
N GLN A 151 -8.56 13.51 -11.18
CA GLN A 151 -7.19 13.21 -11.57
C GLN A 151 -6.50 12.45 -10.43
N LYS A 152 -5.92 11.28 -10.71
CA LYS A 152 -5.11 10.53 -9.73
C LYS A 152 -4.09 11.47 -9.11
N ALA A 153 -4.24 11.69 -7.82
CA ALA A 153 -3.49 12.71 -7.11
C ALA A 153 -2.06 12.27 -6.85
N ALA A 154 -1.11 13.19 -7.01
CA ALA A 154 0.25 12.99 -6.50
C ALA A 154 0.22 12.86 -4.96
N PRO A 155 1.12 12.04 -4.37
CA PRO A 155 1.20 11.87 -2.93
C PRO A 155 1.39 13.17 -2.17
N ILE A 156 0.62 13.35 -1.10
CA ILE A 156 0.77 14.49 -0.18
C ILE A 156 1.92 14.18 0.77
N ARG A 157 2.90 15.08 0.86
CA ARG A 157 4.02 14.93 1.80
C ARG A 157 3.69 15.54 3.15
N LEU A 158 3.21 14.71 4.07
CA LEU A 158 2.90 15.16 5.43
C LEU A 158 4.13 15.05 6.35
N SER A 159 4.30 16.04 7.21
CA SER A 159 5.36 16.11 8.22
C SER A 159 5.07 15.22 9.44
N ILE A 160 6.09 14.99 10.26
CA ILE A 160 5.95 14.26 11.51
C ILE A 160 4.97 14.93 12.50
N GLU A 161 4.81 16.26 12.43
CA GLU A 161 3.82 16.99 13.23
C GLU A 161 2.38 16.58 12.87
N ALA A 162 2.10 16.40 11.57
CA ALA A 162 0.80 15.92 11.12
C ALA A 162 0.53 14.48 11.58
N LYS A 163 1.57 13.63 11.59
CA LYS A 163 1.48 12.27 12.15
C LYS A 163 1.14 12.31 13.63
N ASN A 164 1.84 13.13 14.41
CA ASN A 164 1.59 13.25 15.85
C ASN A 164 0.16 13.71 16.14
N LEU A 165 -0.37 14.67 15.37
CA LEU A 165 -1.77 15.09 15.49
C LEU A 165 -2.75 13.93 15.22
N LEU A 166 -2.53 13.16 14.16
CA LEU A 166 -3.37 12.01 13.84
C LEU A 166 -3.30 10.94 14.94
N ASP A 167 -2.11 10.65 15.44
CA ASP A 167 -1.87 9.67 16.52
C ASP A 167 -2.49 10.13 17.85
N ASP A 168 -2.44 11.43 18.16
CA ASP A 168 -3.09 12.03 19.33
C ASP A 168 -4.62 11.90 19.25
N ILE A 169 -5.21 12.19 18.09
CA ILE A 169 -6.64 11.99 17.85
C ILE A 169 -6.99 10.50 17.99
N ALA A 170 -6.22 9.62 17.35
CA ALA A 170 -6.46 8.19 17.38
C ALA A 170 -6.33 7.60 18.79
N THR A 171 -5.40 8.11 19.59
CA THR A 171 -5.24 7.73 21.00
C THR A 171 -6.45 8.17 21.82
N ARG A 172 -6.82 9.46 21.76
CA ARG A 172 -7.98 10.00 22.50
C ARG A 172 -9.30 9.33 22.13
N ARG A 173 -9.43 8.85 20.90
CA ARG A 173 -10.66 8.24 20.36
C ARG A 173 -10.60 6.72 20.23
N ASN A 174 -9.55 6.07 20.73
CA ASN A 174 -9.34 4.61 20.67
C ASN A 174 -9.37 4.03 19.24
N LEU A 175 -8.79 4.73 18.28
CA LEU A 175 -8.70 4.34 16.87
C LEU A 175 -7.39 3.64 16.50
N LEU A 176 -6.38 3.60 17.38
CA LEU A 176 -5.04 3.04 17.07
C LEU A 176 -5.09 1.59 16.56
N GLN A 177 -6.08 0.81 16.99
CA GLN A 177 -6.25 -0.59 16.57
C GLN A 177 -7.21 -0.76 15.37
N ALA A 178 -7.83 0.32 14.90
CA ALA A 178 -8.75 0.26 13.77
C ALA A 178 -7.98 -0.04 12.47
N PRO A 179 -8.36 -1.07 11.68
CA PRO A 179 -7.66 -1.42 10.45
C PRO A 179 -7.57 -0.27 9.43
N SER A 180 -8.64 0.53 9.31
CA SER A 180 -8.66 1.69 8.41
C SER A 180 -7.75 2.82 8.87
N TYR A 181 -7.57 3.01 10.18
CA TYR A 181 -6.60 3.98 10.70
C TYR A 181 -5.16 3.52 10.44
N LYS A 182 -4.85 2.24 10.65
CA LYS A 182 -3.54 1.67 10.32
C LYS A 182 -3.21 1.85 8.83
N LYS A 183 -4.14 1.46 7.96
CA LYS A 183 -4.03 1.67 6.51
C LYS A 183 -3.75 3.13 6.15
N LEU A 184 -4.44 4.08 6.79
CA LEU A 184 -4.23 5.51 6.59
C LEU A 184 -2.82 5.96 7.00
N VAL A 185 -2.38 5.59 8.20
CA VAL A 185 -1.07 6.00 8.72
C VAL A 185 0.06 5.36 7.92
N ASP A 186 -0.05 4.08 7.60
CA ASP A 186 0.96 3.36 6.81
C ASP A 186 1.07 3.95 5.39
N PHE A 187 -0.04 4.47 4.84
CA PHE A 187 -0.03 5.15 3.55
C PHE A 187 0.68 6.52 3.59
N PHE A 188 0.32 7.39 4.53
CA PHE A 188 0.86 8.76 4.60
C PHE A 188 2.24 8.84 5.24
N PHE A 189 2.60 7.87 6.08
CA PHE A 189 3.84 7.82 6.83
C PHE A 189 4.47 6.42 6.70
N PRO A 190 4.84 6.02 5.47
CA PRO A 190 5.43 4.71 5.25
C PRO A 190 6.70 4.60 6.09
N ARG A 191 6.84 3.49 6.82
CA ARG A 191 8.07 3.22 7.57
C ARG A 191 9.20 3.09 6.55
N PRO A 192 10.39 3.64 6.84
CA PRO A 192 11.54 3.43 5.95
C PRO A 192 11.81 1.94 5.81
N LYS A 193 12.07 1.50 4.58
CA LYS A 193 12.50 0.11 4.31
C LYS A 193 13.73 -0.17 5.18
N PRO A 194 13.75 -1.23 6.00
CA PRO A 194 14.87 -1.54 6.86
C PRO A 194 16.14 -1.70 6.03
N VAL A 195 17.20 -0.99 6.38
CA VAL A 195 18.54 -1.14 5.80
C VAL A 195 19.38 -1.94 6.79
N THR A 196 20.26 -2.81 6.29
CA THR A 196 21.24 -3.51 7.12
C THR A 196 22.65 -2.99 6.85
N THR A 197 23.45 -2.86 7.89
CA THR A 197 24.86 -2.51 7.81
C THR A 197 25.72 -3.66 7.31
N ALA A 198 25.16 -4.88 7.16
CA ALA A 198 25.85 -6.01 6.54
C ALA A 198 26.23 -5.76 5.07
N ASP A 199 25.58 -4.79 4.40
CA ASP A 199 25.95 -4.33 3.05
C ASP A 199 27.05 -3.26 3.04
N SER A 200 27.40 -2.70 4.21
CA SER A 200 28.46 -1.71 4.37
C SER A 200 29.82 -2.37 4.61
N ASP A 201 30.91 -1.60 4.60
CA ASP A 201 32.27 -2.11 4.89
C ASP A 201 32.47 -2.59 6.35
N LYS A 202 31.47 -2.42 7.23
CA LYS A 202 31.57 -2.74 8.67
C LYS A 202 30.90 -4.07 9.03
N HIS A 203 31.33 -5.15 8.39
CA HIS A 203 30.81 -6.50 8.62
C HIS A 203 31.95 -7.49 8.93
N TRP A 204 31.62 -8.58 9.62
CA TRP A 204 32.42 -9.80 9.61
C TRP A 204 32.05 -10.61 8.37
N ALA A 205 33.05 -11.04 7.61
CA ALA A 205 32.85 -11.89 6.43
C ALA A 205 33.38 -13.29 6.72
N TYR A 206 32.52 -14.29 6.50
CA TYR A 206 32.85 -15.71 6.54
C TYR A 206 32.83 -16.22 5.10
N SER A 207 33.88 -16.92 4.71
CA SER A 207 34.10 -17.45 3.35
C SER A 207 34.69 -18.86 3.47
N ALA A 208 34.90 -19.53 2.34
CA ALA A 208 35.44 -20.89 2.31
C ALA A 208 34.54 -21.94 3.00
N ALA A 209 33.24 -21.93 2.70
CA ALA A 209 32.29 -22.93 3.20
C ALA A 209 32.64 -24.34 2.71
N SER A 210 32.30 -25.36 3.50
CA SER A 210 32.51 -26.77 3.13
C SER A 210 31.53 -27.20 2.04
N LEU A 211 32.03 -27.81 0.95
CA LEU A 211 31.16 -28.29 -0.14
C LEU A 211 30.19 -29.37 0.33
N ARG A 212 30.64 -30.25 1.24
CA ARG A 212 29.78 -31.27 1.84
C ARG A 212 28.69 -30.62 2.70
N ALA A 213 29.04 -29.58 3.45
CA ALA A 213 28.06 -28.84 4.25
C ALA A 213 27.03 -28.13 3.35
N ILE A 214 27.48 -27.50 2.26
CA ILE A 214 26.59 -26.87 1.26
C ILE A 214 25.62 -27.90 0.69
N GLN A 215 26.11 -29.07 0.28
CA GLN A 215 25.26 -30.14 -0.25
C GLN A 215 24.23 -30.62 0.78
N ASN A 216 24.66 -30.87 2.02
CA ASN A 216 23.76 -31.30 3.09
C ASN A 216 22.71 -30.24 3.43
N PHE A 217 23.09 -28.96 3.39
CA PHE A 217 22.25 -27.85 3.85
C PHE A 217 21.26 -27.36 2.79
N PHE A 218 21.70 -27.18 1.54
CA PHE A 218 20.85 -26.70 0.44
C PHE A 218 20.29 -27.82 -0.45
N GLY A 219 20.83 -29.03 -0.37
CA GLY A 219 20.49 -30.13 -1.27
C GLY A 219 21.20 -30.05 -2.62
N ASP A 220 20.97 -31.06 -3.45
CA ASP A 220 21.70 -31.26 -4.71
C ASP A 220 21.44 -30.16 -5.74
N GLY A 221 20.24 -29.56 -5.76
CA GLY A 221 19.87 -28.53 -6.73
C GLY A 221 20.82 -27.32 -6.67
N ILE A 222 20.80 -26.61 -5.55
CA ILE A 222 21.67 -25.44 -5.32
C ILE A 222 23.15 -25.86 -5.30
N TYR A 223 23.48 -27.01 -4.71
CA TYR A 223 24.87 -27.51 -4.70
C TYR A 223 25.41 -27.66 -6.12
N ASN A 224 24.67 -28.28 -7.03
CA ASN A 224 25.10 -28.45 -8.41
C ASN A 224 25.27 -27.10 -9.12
N LEU A 225 24.40 -26.13 -8.86
CA LEU A 225 24.54 -24.79 -9.43
C LEU A 225 25.80 -24.07 -8.95
N ILE A 226 26.19 -24.25 -7.69
CA ILE A 226 27.47 -23.76 -7.15
C ILE A 226 28.64 -24.55 -7.76
N GLN A 227 28.57 -25.88 -7.71
CA GLN A 227 29.65 -26.79 -8.12
C GLN A 227 30.05 -26.58 -9.59
N TYR A 228 29.09 -26.32 -10.46
CA TYR A 228 29.31 -26.05 -11.89
C TYR A 228 29.28 -24.55 -12.24
N GLY A 229 29.33 -23.68 -11.25
CA GLY A 229 29.38 -22.22 -11.42
C GLY A 229 30.74 -21.75 -11.97
N PRO A 230 30.79 -20.69 -12.79
CA PRO A 230 32.05 -20.18 -13.35
C PRO A 230 33.11 -19.80 -12.32
N ILE A 231 32.71 -19.24 -11.17
CA ILE A 231 33.63 -18.88 -10.09
C ILE A 231 34.21 -20.14 -9.46
N ARG A 232 33.37 -21.12 -9.13
CA ARG A 232 33.80 -22.41 -8.56
C ARG A 232 34.79 -23.15 -9.45
N MET A 233 34.57 -23.13 -10.76
CA MET A 233 35.45 -23.79 -11.74
C MET A 233 36.87 -23.21 -11.77
N GLN A 234 37.08 -21.99 -11.24
CA GLN A 234 38.40 -21.35 -11.15
C GLN A 234 39.11 -21.61 -9.82
N GLU A 235 38.39 -22.11 -8.82
CA GLU A 235 38.94 -22.40 -7.50
C GLU A 235 39.84 -23.65 -7.52
N LYS A 236 40.95 -23.59 -6.77
CA LYS A 236 41.92 -24.70 -6.68
C LYS A 236 41.59 -25.70 -5.57
N THR A 237 40.77 -25.31 -4.59
CA THR A 237 40.48 -26.10 -3.39
C THR A 237 39.36 -27.11 -3.66
N PRO A 238 39.57 -28.42 -3.40
CA PRO A 238 38.55 -29.42 -3.71
C PRO A 238 37.49 -29.58 -2.61
N LEU A 239 37.73 -29.09 -1.39
CA LEU A 239 36.87 -29.34 -0.21
C LEU A 239 36.02 -28.14 0.22
N THR A 240 36.51 -26.93 -0.02
CA THR A 240 35.86 -25.67 0.37
C THR A 240 35.76 -24.72 -0.82
N THR A 241 34.82 -23.78 -0.74
CA THR A 241 34.53 -22.82 -1.80
C THR A 241 34.26 -21.40 -1.30
N GLU A 242 34.69 -20.40 -2.06
CA GLU A 242 34.39 -18.99 -1.84
C GLU A 242 33.08 -18.56 -2.50
N CYS A 243 32.43 -19.44 -3.26
CA CYS A 243 31.13 -19.19 -3.87
C CYS A 243 29.99 -19.10 -2.84
N VAL A 244 30.23 -19.47 -1.58
CA VAL A 244 29.28 -19.29 -0.47
C VAL A 244 29.93 -18.44 0.61
N ARG A 245 29.35 -17.27 0.84
CA ARG A 245 29.88 -16.27 1.76
C ARG A 245 28.78 -15.78 2.69
N MET A 246 29.13 -15.49 3.95
CA MET A 246 28.19 -14.86 4.87
C MET A 246 28.76 -13.58 5.46
N LYS A 247 27.96 -12.51 5.47
CA LYS A 247 28.28 -11.22 6.07
C LYS A 247 27.41 -10.98 7.29
N LEU A 248 28.03 -10.78 8.45
CA LEU A 248 27.37 -10.47 9.71
C LEU A 248 27.69 -9.02 10.12
N PRO A 249 26.71 -8.24 10.58
CA PRO A 249 26.97 -6.91 11.10
C PRO A 249 27.82 -6.95 12.38
N THR A 250 28.72 -5.97 12.55
CA THR A 250 29.70 -5.95 13.65
C THR A 250 29.20 -5.30 14.94
N LYS A 251 28.23 -4.38 14.85
CA LYS A 251 27.86 -3.49 15.95
C LYS A 251 26.42 -3.62 16.43
N ASP A 252 25.58 -4.26 15.62
CA ASP A 252 24.16 -4.42 15.90
C ASP A 252 23.69 -5.82 15.50
N SER A 253 22.52 -6.21 16.01
CA SER A 253 21.87 -7.47 15.63
C SER A 253 20.96 -7.27 14.41
N GLN A 254 21.41 -6.47 13.43
CA GLN A 254 20.71 -6.33 12.15
C GLN A 254 20.81 -7.61 11.33
N ASP A 255 20.00 -7.71 10.28
CA ASP A 255 19.97 -8.86 9.40
C ASP A 255 21.35 -9.13 8.76
N ALA A 256 21.69 -10.41 8.60
CA ALA A 256 22.89 -10.87 7.91
C ALA A 256 22.63 -11.07 6.42
N PHE A 257 23.70 -11.23 5.64
CA PHE A 257 23.61 -11.68 4.26
C PHE A 257 24.34 -13.00 4.05
N LEU A 258 23.66 -13.96 3.43
CA LEU A 258 24.26 -15.14 2.84
C LEU A 258 24.27 -14.95 1.31
N ILE A 259 25.43 -15.09 0.71
CA ILE A 259 25.70 -14.79 -0.70
C ILE A 259 26.12 -16.09 -1.37
N LEU A 260 25.44 -16.43 -2.47
CA LEU A 260 25.65 -17.65 -3.24
C LEU A 260 26.00 -17.29 -4.69
N ASP A 261 27.21 -17.61 -5.12
CA ASP A 261 27.63 -17.52 -6.51
C ASP A 261 27.29 -18.83 -7.23
N VAL A 262 26.42 -18.74 -8.23
CA VAL A 262 25.81 -19.89 -8.90
C VAL A 262 25.94 -19.77 -10.42
N LYS A 263 25.95 -20.92 -11.09
CA LYS A 263 25.70 -21.00 -12.53
C LYS A 263 24.34 -20.35 -12.85
N LEU A 264 24.25 -19.64 -13.97
CA LEU A 264 22.97 -19.15 -14.45
C LEU A 264 22.04 -20.33 -14.79
N ASP A 265 20.88 -20.36 -14.14
CA ASP A 265 19.89 -21.42 -14.31
C ASP A 265 18.50 -20.82 -14.57
N LYS A 266 17.85 -21.30 -15.63
CA LYS A 266 16.55 -20.77 -16.07
C LYS A 266 15.41 -21.20 -15.17
N GLU A 267 15.45 -22.43 -14.65
CA GLU A 267 14.39 -22.97 -13.79
C GLU A 267 14.40 -22.22 -12.46
N LEU A 268 15.56 -22.09 -11.82
CA LEU A 268 15.72 -21.34 -10.58
C LEU A 268 15.26 -19.88 -10.72
N ILE A 269 15.64 -19.20 -11.80
CA ILE A 269 15.21 -17.80 -12.04
C ILE A 269 13.71 -17.71 -12.31
N SER A 270 13.13 -18.69 -13.02
CA SER A 270 11.69 -18.68 -13.31
C SER A 270 10.86 -18.94 -12.05
N ASP A 271 11.36 -19.78 -11.15
CA ASP A 271 10.72 -20.04 -9.86
C ASP A 271 10.83 -18.83 -8.93
N LEU A 272 12.04 -18.27 -8.79
CA LEU A 272 12.29 -17.15 -7.88
C LEU A 272 11.73 -15.83 -8.44
N PHE A 273 11.86 -15.55 -9.73
CA PHE A 273 11.50 -14.27 -10.34
C PHE A 273 10.63 -14.45 -11.60
N PRO A 274 9.44 -15.07 -11.49
CA PRO A 274 8.61 -15.46 -12.64
C PRO A 274 8.20 -14.29 -13.55
N ARG A 275 8.11 -13.06 -13.01
CA ARG A 275 7.75 -11.87 -13.79
C ARG A 275 8.93 -11.28 -14.57
N LEU A 276 10.16 -11.61 -14.18
CA LEU A 276 11.37 -11.02 -14.74
C LEU A 276 12.15 -12.01 -15.61
N SER A 277 11.92 -13.31 -15.45
CA SER A 277 12.63 -14.38 -16.15
C SER A 277 12.57 -14.23 -17.67
N ASP A 278 11.37 -14.14 -18.26
CA ASP A 278 11.19 -14.06 -19.70
C ASP A 278 11.89 -12.83 -20.32
N LYS A 279 11.77 -11.69 -19.62
CA LYS A 279 12.43 -10.45 -20.05
C LYS A 279 13.95 -10.55 -19.94
N LEU A 280 14.47 -11.13 -18.87
CA LEU A 280 15.90 -11.30 -18.66
C LEU A 280 16.52 -12.19 -19.75
N PHE A 281 15.92 -13.35 -20.03
CA PHE A 281 16.47 -14.26 -21.04
C PHE A 281 16.38 -13.70 -22.45
N SER A 282 15.36 -12.89 -22.75
CA SER A 282 15.30 -12.15 -24.01
C SER A 282 16.48 -11.18 -24.13
N LEU A 283 16.79 -10.41 -23.07
CA LEU A 283 17.91 -9.46 -23.06
C LEU A 283 19.28 -10.14 -23.09
N LEU A 284 19.43 -11.33 -22.51
CA LEU A 284 20.68 -12.09 -22.57
C LEU A 284 20.92 -12.73 -23.94
N GLN A 285 19.86 -12.99 -24.72
CA GLN A 285 19.96 -13.53 -26.08
C GLN A 285 20.26 -12.47 -27.14
N GLU A 286 20.03 -11.19 -26.85
CA GLU A 286 20.43 -10.05 -27.70
C GLU A 286 21.96 -9.93 -27.72
N HIS A 287 22.63 -10.81 -28.45
CA HIS A 287 24.07 -10.74 -28.66
C HIS A 287 24.47 -9.71 -29.73
N PRO A 288 25.67 -9.12 -29.60
CA PRO A 288 26.20 -8.05 -30.43
C PRO A 288 26.81 -8.62 -31.72
N SER A 289 26.01 -9.35 -32.49
CA SER A 289 26.36 -9.76 -33.85
C SER A 289 25.79 -8.72 -34.81
N ASP A 290 26.68 -7.91 -35.37
CA ASP A 290 26.48 -7.06 -36.55
C ASP A 290 25.81 -5.68 -36.38
N SER A 291 26.68 -4.67 -36.27
CA SER A 291 26.72 -3.43 -37.07
C SER A 291 25.42 -2.80 -37.63
N HIS A 292 25.28 -1.51 -37.30
CA HIS A 292 24.62 -0.42 -38.05
C HIS A 292 23.08 -0.28 -38.04
N THR A 293 22.67 0.90 -37.53
CA THR A 293 21.42 1.65 -37.82
C THR A 293 20.10 1.04 -37.37
N GLY A 294 19.54 1.60 -36.29
CA GLY A 294 18.11 1.45 -36.02
C GLY A 294 17.74 1.64 -34.56
N SER A 295 17.67 2.89 -34.14
CA SER A 295 17.07 3.31 -32.86
C SER A 295 15.68 2.69 -32.69
N SER A 296 15.56 1.66 -31.86
CA SER A 296 14.28 1.26 -31.27
C SER A 296 14.42 1.27 -29.76
N ALA A 297 14.25 2.47 -29.20
CA ALA A 297 14.17 2.70 -27.78
C ALA A 297 12.89 2.03 -27.24
N VAL A 298 13.03 0.78 -26.79
CA VAL A 298 12.04 0.16 -25.91
C VAL A 298 12.07 0.93 -24.60
N ASN A 299 10.97 1.64 -24.32
CA ASN A 299 10.71 2.40 -23.09
C ASN A 299 10.63 1.46 -21.87
N ALA A 300 11.75 0.86 -21.46
CA ALA A 300 11.92 0.34 -20.13
C ALA A 300 12.48 1.47 -19.26
N ARG A 301 11.70 1.93 -18.28
CA ARG A 301 12.16 2.89 -17.27
C ARG A 301 13.50 2.40 -16.68
N PRO A 302 14.60 3.15 -16.84
CA PRO A 302 15.92 2.70 -16.42
C PRO A 302 16.17 3.18 -15.00
N GLU A 303 15.65 2.46 -14.02
CA GLU A 303 16.17 2.59 -12.65
C GLU A 303 17.28 1.53 -12.50
N CYS A 304 18.52 2.01 -12.63
CA CYS A 304 19.78 1.30 -12.38
C CYS A 304 20.23 0.26 -13.42
N LEU A 305 20.59 0.70 -14.64
CA LEU A 305 21.48 -0.08 -15.51
C LEU A 305 22.93 0.14 -15.06
N ASP A 306 23.36 -0.60 -14.03
CA ASP A 306 24.78 -0.87 -13.87
C ASP A 306 25.21 -1.74 -15.06
N ASN A 307 26.28 -1.35 -15.77
CA ASN A 307 26.62 -1.96 -17.06
C ASN A 307 27.07 -3.43 -16.93
N ALA A 308 27.37 -3.89 -15.71
CA ALA A 308 27.95 -5.20 -15.45
C ALA A 308 26.91 -6.33 -15.26
N TYR A 309 25.74 -6.06 -14.69
CA TYR A 309 24.75 -7.08 -14.32
C TYR A 309 23.30 -6.58 -14.40
N PHE A 310 22.36 -7.51 -14.30
CA PHE A 310 20.93 -7.24 -14.10
C PHE A 310 20.56 -7.56 -12.64
N SER A 311 19.93 -6.63 -11.95
CA SER A 311 19.41 -6.85 -10.59
C SER A 311 17.96 -7.32 -10.62
N LEU A 312 17.71 -8.48 -10.04
CA LEU A 312 16.38 -9.05 -9.85
C LEU A 312 15.94 -8.86 -8.40
N HIS A 313 14.78 -8.25 -8.24
CA HIS A 313 14.13 -7.96 -6.96
C HIS A 313 12.72 -8.55 -6.95
N GLY A 314 12.11 -8.66 -5.76
CA GLY A 314 10.75 -9.19 -5.58
C GLY A 314 10.63 -10.68 -5.87
N ALA A 315 11.46 -11.50 -5.22
CA ALA A 315 11.39 -12.95 -5.34
C ALA A 315 10.02 -13.48 -4.87
N SER A 316 9.47 -14.47 -5.58
CA SER A 316 8.24 -15.19 -5.22
C SER A 316 8.42 -15.97 -3.92
N ILE A 317 7.54 -15.80 -2.94
CA ILE A 317 7.59 -16.56 -1.68
C ILE A 317 7.41 -18.07 -1.93
N ALA A 318 6.56 -18.43 -2.90
CA ALA A 318 6.41 -19.82 -3.31
C ALA A 318 7.73 -20.36 -3.89
N GLY A 319 8.38 -19.59 -4.78
CA GLY A 319 9.67 -19.96 -5.37
C GLY A 319 10.78 -20.11 -4.33
N VAL A 320 10.85 -19.19 -3.36
CA VAL A 320 11.79 -19.27 -2.23
C VAL A 320 11.56 -20.54 -1.42
N THR A 321 10.31 -20.86 -1.09
CA THR A 321 9.95 -22.05 -0.30
C THR A 321 10.25 -23.36 -1.04
N SER A 322 10.14 -23.37 -2.37
CA SER A 322 10.44 -24.52 -3.21
C SER A 322 11.94 -24.76 -3.41
N ASN A 323 12.76 -23.71 -3.40
CA ASN A 323 14.17 -23.80 -3.75
C ASN A 323 15.13 -23.79 -2.55
N PHE A 324 14.68 -23.30 -1.38
CA PHE A 324 15.51 -23.22 -0.18
C PHE A 324 14.98 -24.09 0.95
N CYS A 325 15.89 -24.57 1.80
CA CYS A 325 15.54 -25.38 2.96
C CYS A 325 14.73 -24.59 4.00
N LEU A 326 14.08 -25.31 4.91
CA LEU A 326 13.22 -24.72 5.95
C LEU A 326 13.97 -23.71 6.82
N SER A 327 15.26 -23.95 7.13
CA SER A 327 16.08 -23.05 7.94
C SER A 327 16.24 -21.66 7.29
N ILE A 328 16.47 -21.61 5.97
CA ILE A 328 16.55 -20.36 5.21
C ILE A 328 15.19 -19.66 5.20
N CYS A 329 14.12 -20.40 4.95
CA CYS A 329 12.76 -19.84 4.94
C CYS A 329 12.41 -19.23 6.31
N GLN A 330 12.72 -19.90 7.41
CA GLN A 330 12.49 -19.40 8.76
C GLN A 330 13.33 -18.15 9.06
N ALA A 331 14.60 -18.13 8.63
CA ALA A 331 15.47 -16.96 8.81
C ALA A 331 15.00 -15.75 8.00
N ILE A 332 14.49 -15.95 6.78
CA ILE A 332 13.86 -14.89 5.98
C ILE A 332 12.61 -14.38 6.70
N GLU A 333 11.73 -15.27 7.15
CA GLU A 333 10.46 -14.92 7.77
C GLU A 333 10.60 -14.09 9.07
N LYS A 334 11.74 -14.21 9.75
CA LYS A 334 12.06 -13.46 10.98
C LYS A 334 12.89 -12.21 10.74
N ASN A 335 13.44 -12.00 9.53
CA ASN A 335 14.28 -10.85 9.26
C ASN A 335 13.48 -9.54 9.30
N GLN A 336 14.16 -8.41 9.50
CA GLN A 336 13.49 -7.11 9.67
C GLN A 336 12.79 -6.66 8.39
N LEU A 337 13.38 -6.95 7.22
CA LEU A 337 12.83 -6.57 5.91
C LEU A 337 11.50 -7.29 5.63
N ARG A 338 11.41 -8.59 5.88
CA ARG A 338 10.23 -9.42 5.65
C ARG A 338 9.09 -9.03 6.59
N LYS A 339 9.41 -8.68 7.83
CA LYS A 339 8.44 -8.08 8.76
C LYS A 339 7.89 -6.77 8.21
N TRP A 340 8.77 -5.90 7.71
CA TRP A 340 8.35 -4.65 7.08
C TRP A 340 7.50 -4.89 5.82
N GLU A 341 7.86 -5.85 4.96
CA GLU A 341 7.09 -6.19 3.76
C GLU A 341 5.65 -6.63 4.10
N LYS A 342 5.50 -7.49 5.11
CA LYS A 342 4.18 -7.92 5.60
C LYS A 342 3.37 -6.76 6.18
N ASP A 343 4.02 -5.88 6.95
CA ASP A 343 3.40 -4.66 7.47
C ASP A 343 2.97 -3.71 6.34
N ASN A 344 3.61 -3.79 5.16
CA ASN A 344 3.29 -3.01 3.95
C ASN A 344 2.51 -3.81 2.89
N MET A 345 1.83 -4.89 3.27
CA MET A 345 0.96 -5.70 2.42
C MET A 345 1.65 -6.40 1.23
N LEU A 346 2.98 -6.57 1.28
CA LEU A 346 3.77 -7.30 0.30
C LEU A 346 3.88 -8.78 0.72
N HIS A 347 2.76 -9.50 0.64
CA HIS A 347 2.70 -10.87 1.14
C HIS A 347 3.30 -11.92 0.20
N ASP A 348 3.15 -11.75 -1.11
CA ASP A 348 3.47 -12.79 -2.10
C ASP A 348 4.91 -12.72 -2.64
N THR A 349 5.59 -11.60 -2.43
CA THR A 349 6.95 -11.34 -2.90
C THR A 349 7.84 -10.84 -1.79
N THR A 350 9.16 -11.03 -1.91
CA THR A 350 10.15 -10.51 -0.96
C THR A 350 11.43 -10.04 -1.64
N ASP A 351 11.99 -8.95 -1.13
CA ASP A 351 13.34 -8.47 -1.43
C ASP A 351 14.38 -9.03 -0.44
N SER A 352 13.97 -9.95 0.44
CA SER A 352 14.92 -10.73 1.24
C SER A 352 15.73 -11.70 0.40
N VAL A 353 15.28 -12.00 -0.82
CA VAL A 353 16.01 -12.75 -1.83
C VAL A 353 16.13 -11.88 -3.06
N THR A 354 17.37 -11.56 -3.44
CA THR A 354 17.67 -10.83 -4.67
C THR A 354 18.72 -11.57 -5.46
N MET A 355 18.82 -11.30 -6.76
CA MET A 355 19.80 -11.96 -7.61
C MET A 355 20.42 -10.95 -8.57
N GLN A 356 21.74 -10.97 -8.67
CA GLN A 356 22.49 -10.23 -9.69
C GLN A 356 22.88 -11.21 -10.79
N VAL A 357 22.53 -10.92 -12.04
CA VAL A 357 22.86 -11.76 -13.20
C VAL A 357 23.88 -11.05 -14.08
N TYR A 358 25.08 -11.61 -14.17
CA TYR A 358 26.20 -10.99 -14.88
C TYR A 358 26.07 -11.14 -16.39
N ARG A 359 26.33 -10.04 -17.11
CA ARG A 359 26.24 -10.00 -18.58
C ARG A 359 27.43 -10.61 -19.28
N THR A 360 28.57 -10.72 -18.62
CA THR A 360 29.77 -11.32 -19.18
C THR A 360 29.62 -12.83 -19.29
N GLN A 361 29.98 -13.39 -20.45
CA GLN A 361 30.05 -14.84 -20.61
C GLN A 361 31.31 -15.42 -19.94
N PRO A 362 31.23 -16.61 -19.31
CA PRO A 362 30.00 -17.38 -19.07
C PRO A 362 29.09 -16.68 -18.05
N HIS A 363 27.80 -16.58 -18.38
CA HIS A 363 26.84 -15.94 -17.49
C HIS A 363 26.74 -16.70 -16.17
N HIS A 364 26.69 -15.95 -15.07
CA HIS A 364 26.51 -16.48 -13.74
C HIS A 364 25.62 -15.54 -12.94
N GLY A 365 25.12 -16.06 -11.82
CA GLY A 365 24.29 -15.32 -10.89
C GLY A 365 24.93 -15.24 -9.52
N THR A 366 24.69 -14.14 -8.81
CA THR A 366 24.94 -14.04 -7.37
C THR A 366 23.60 -13.85 -6.68
N ILE A 367 23.20 -14.81 -5.86
CA ILE A 367 21.98 -14.75 -5.04
C ILE A 367 22.36 -14.14 -3.69
N HIS A 368 21.63 -13.12 -3.27
CA HIS A 368 21.75 -12.52 -1.95
C HIS A 368 20.52 -12.88 -1.13
N LEU A 369 20.75 -13.60 -0.04
CA LEU A 369 19.76 -13.97 0.96
C LEU A 369 19.96 -13.10 2.19
N ARG A 370 18.99 -12.22 2.48
CA ARG A 370 18.94 -11.45 3.72
C ARG A 370 18.27 -12.28 4.79
N LEU A 371 18.95 -12.52 5.90
CA LEU A 371 18.53 -13.47 6.93
C LEU A 371 18.52 -12.78 8.29
N SER A 372 17.63 -13.18 9.20
CA SER A 372 17.64 -12.67 10.56
C SER A 372 18.96 -13.01 11.28
N PHE A 373 19.45 -12.09 12.11
CA PHE A 373 20.76 -12.23 12.75
C PHE A 373 20.91 -13.55 13.52
N LEU A 374 19.95 -13.88 14.38
CA LEU A 374 20.04 -15.02 15.29
C LEU A 374 20.10 -16.35 14.53
N GLU A 375 19.17 -16.54 13.59
CA GLU A 375 19.10 -17.75 12.76
C GLU A 375 20.33 -17.88 11.84
N SER A 376 20.92 -16.75 11.42
CA SER A 376 22.15 -16.75 10.63
C SER A 376 23.35 -17.32 11.39
N ILE A 377 23.37 -17.23 12.73
CA ILE A 377 24.46 -17.81 13.53
C ILE A 377 24.45 -19.34 13.46
N ASP A 378 23.28 -19.96 13.42
CA ASP A 378 23.18 -21.42 13.31
C ASP A 378 23.52 -21.86 11.88
N ILE A 379 23.04 -21.13 10.87
CA ILE A 379 23.40 -21.35 9.46
C ILE A 379 24.92 -21.21 9.25
N LEU A 380 25.57 -20.25 9.93
CA LEU A 380 27.02 -20.09 9.91
C LEU A 380 27.73 -21.36 10.35
N LYS A 381 27.32 -21.94 11.48
CA LYS A 381 27.95 -23.12 12.04
C LYS A 381 27.82 -24.29 11.07
N ASP A 382 26.60 -24.51 10.56
CA ASP A 382 26.30 -25.60 9.64
C ASP A 382 27.17 -25.53 8.37
N LEU A 383 27.43 -24.33 7.83
CA LEU A 383 28.15 -24.14 6.56
C LEU A 383 29.67 -23.99 6.71
N PHE A 384 30.15 -23.32 7.76
CA PHE A 384 31.55 -22.89 7.89
C PHE A 384 32.30 -23.56 9.04
N VAL A 385 31.61 -24.20 9.98
CA VAL A 385 32.22 -24.93 11.10
C VAL A 385 31.67 -26.36 11.12
N PRO A 386 31.93 -27.17 10.08
CA PRO A 386 31.39 -28.53 10.04
C PRO A 386 31.95 -29.35 11.21
N ASP A 387 31.07 -30.08 11.90
CA ASP A 387 31.45 -31.04 12.93
C ASP A 387 32.50 -32.00 12.36
N VAL A 388 33.68 -32.02 13.00
CA VAL A 388 34.83 -32.87 12.64
C VAL A 388 34.54 -34.33 12.97
#